data_AF-A0AAU9PVE2-F1
#
_entry.id   AF-A0AAU9PVE2-F1
#
_cell.length_a   1.000
_cell.length_b   1.000
_cell.length_c   1.000
_cell.angle_alpha   90.00
_cell.angle_beta   90.00
_cell.angle_gamma   90.00
#
_symmetry.space_group_name_H-M   'P 1'
#
loop_
_entity.id
_entity.type
_entity.pdbx_description
1 polymer ?
#
loop_
_entity_poly.entity_id
_entity_poly.type
_entity_poly.pdbx_seq_one_letter_code
_entity_poly.pdbx_strand_id
1 'polypeptide(L)'
;MDGERNGHYHMPETRGLCLSEEQTVSTVLRRPRMGMGNRVPDMRTEPYKLTRRCEVTAILILYGLPRLLTGSILAHEMMHAWLRLQGYRTLSQEVEEGICQVLAHMWLRSQIALISSGTTSSTSSSATSSRQGGKRSPFDKKLAEFFKHQIESDMSPVYGNGFRAGNQAVIKYGLPRTLEHIRLTGTFPF
;
A
#
# COMPACT_ATOMS: atom_id res chain seq x y z
N MET A 1 19.10 -22.80 -11.02
CA MET A 1 20.33 -22.04 -11.33
C MET A 1 20.23 -21.69 -12.79
N ASP A 2 19.96 -20.43 -13.12
CA ASP A 2 20.18 -19.82 -14.44
C ASP A 2 19.71 -18.36 -14.33
N GLY A 3 20.57 -17.48 -13.81
CA GLY A 3 20.24 -16.09 -13.48
C GLY A 3 21.24 -15.05 -13.98
N GLU A 4 22.28 -15.46 -14.70
CA GLU A 4 23.33 -14.54 -15.15
C GLU A 4 23.42 -14.51 -16.67
N ARG A 5 22.46 -13.83 -17.31
CA ARG A 5 22.58 -13.33 -18.69
C ARG A 5 21.38 -12.44 -19.03
N ASN A 6 21.30 -11.26 -18.41
CA ASN A 6 20.73 -10.04 -18.99
C ASN A 6 20.87 -8.89 -17.99
N GLY A 7 21.39 -7.74 -18.45
CA GLY A 7 21.72 -6.59 -17.62
C GLY A 7 20.55 -6.08 -16.77
N HIS A 8 20.85 -5.76 -15.51
CA HIS A 8 20.08 -4.90 -14.58
C HIS A 8 18.56 -5.10 -14.49
N TYR A 9 18.03 -6.29 -14.75
CA TYR A 9 16.70 -6.65 -14.27
C TYR A 9 16.83 -7.07 -12.81
N HIS A 10 16.68 -6.11 -11.89
CA HIS A 10 16.47 -6.44 -10.48
C HIS A 10 15.12 -7.16 -10.40
N MET A 11 15.15 -8.49 -10.26
CA MET A 11 13.94 -9.25 -9.92
C MET A 11 13.33 -8.62 -8.67
N PRO A 12 12.02 -8.35 -8.62
CA PRO A 12 11.41 -7.82 -7.41
C PRO A 12 11.58 -8.86 -6.29
N GLU A 13 12.39 -8.52 -5.28
CA GLU A 13 12.50 -9.32 -4.07
C GLU A 13 11.34 -8.95 -3.15
N THR A 14 10.43 -9.90 -2.92
CA THR A 14 9.36 -9.72 -1.94
C THR A 14 9.93 -9.68 -0.54
N ARG A 15 9.92 -8.49 0.08
CA ARG A 15 10.43 -8.24 1.44
C ARG A 15 9.32 -7.96 2.46
N GLY A 16 8.09 -7.76 1.98
CA GLY A 16 6.87 -7.59 2.77
C GLY A 16 5.68 -8.24 2.06
N LEU A 17 4.65 -8.61 2.82
CA LEU A 17 3.40 -9.17 2.31
C LEU A 17 2.20 -8.75 3.18
N CYS A 18 1.16 -8.19 2.56
CA CYS A 18 -0.15 -7.99 3.17
C CYS A 18 -1.10 -9.17 2.84
N LEU A 19 -1.47 -9.94 3.86
CA LEU A 19 -2.41 -11.06 3.73
C LEU A 19 -3.83 -10.60 4.03
N SER A 20 -4.78 -11.07 3.21
CA SER A 20 -6.19 -10.76 3.39
C SER A 20 -7.09 -11.89 2.93
N GLU A 21 -8.16 -12.12 3.67
CA GLU A 21 -9.24 -13.02 3.28
C GLU A 21 -10.34 -12.23 2.57
N GLU A 22 -10.82 -12.76 1.46
CA GLU A 22 -11.88 -12.16 0.66
C GLU A 22 -13.04 -13.14 0.51
N GLN A 23 -14.22 -12.74 0.97
CA GLN A 23 -15.46 -13.46 0.68
C GLN A 23 -16.19 -12.78 -0.46
N THR A 24 -16.12 -13.39 -1.66
CA THR A 24 -16.84 -12.95 -2.85
C THR A 24 -18.03 -13.86 -3.07
N VAL A 25 -19.23 -13.36 -2.74
CA VAL A 25 -20.47 -14.03 -3.12
C VAL A 25 -20.99 -13.30 -4.37
N SER A 26 -21.08 -14.01 -5.50
CA SER A 26 -21.44 -13.43 -6.80
C SER A 26 -22.93 -13.53 -7.10
N THR A 27 -23.65 -14.46 -6.48
CA THR A 27 -25.08 -14.70 -6.74
C THR A 27 -25.73 -15.34 -5.53
N VAL A 28 -26.91 -14.85 -5.13
CA VAL A 28 -27.77 -15.48 -4.11
C VAL A 28 -29.03 -15.99 -4.80
N LEU A 29 -29.24 -17.31 -4.77
CA LEU A 29 -30.47 -17.92 -5.27
C LEU A 29 -31.51 -17.96 -4.14
N ARG A 30 -32.61 -17.21 -4.29
CA ARG A 30 -33.70 -17.20 -3.30
C ARG A 30 -34.71 -18.31 -3.63
N ARG A 31 -34.87 -19.29 -2.73
CA ARG A 31 -35.91 -20.34 -2.88
C ARG A 31 -37.31 -19.75 -2.61
N PRO A 32 -38.30 -19.90 -3.49
CA PRO A 32 -39.67 -19.49 -3.20
C PRO A 32 -40.27 -20.39 -2.10
N ARG A 33 -41.11 -19.83 -1.21
CA ARG A 33 -41.90 -20.62 -0.25
C ARG A 33 -43.01 -21.37 -1.01
N MET A 34 -42.90 -22.70 -1.06
CA MET A 34 -43.93 -23.59 -1.64
C MET A 34 -45.19 -23.58 -0.77
N GLY A 35 -46.31 -23.10 -1.32
CA GLY A 35 -47.65 -23.43 -0.83
C GLY A 35 -48.15 -24.70 -1.54
N MET A 36 -48.94 -25.52 -0.86
CA MET A 36 -49.48 -26.81 -1.33
C MET A 36 -50.24 -26.64 -2.67
N GLY A 37 -49.57 -26.94 -3.79
CA GLY A 37 -50.16 -26.86 -5.13
C GLY A 37 -49.09 -26.92 -6.23
N ASN A 38 -49.13 -27.99 -7.04
CA ASN A 38 -48.14 -28.36 -8.06
C ASN A 38 -48.01 -27.37 -9.24
N ARG A 39 -47.42 -26.20 -9.04
CA ARG A 39 -46.76 -25.43 -10.10
C ARG A 39 -45.53 -24.76 -9.53
N VAL A 40 -44.34 -25.17 -9.96
CA VAL A 40 -43.09 -24.42 -9.71
C VAL A 40 -43.21 -23.13 -10.53
N PRO A 41 -43.46 -21.95 -9.92
CA PRO A 41 -43.42 -20.71 -10.67
C PRO A 41 -41.95 -20.46 -11.02
N ASP A 42 -41.71 -19.97 -12.23
CA ASP A 42 -40.38 -19.62 -12.74
C ASP A 42 -39.53 -18.89 -11.69
N MET A 43 -38.31 -19.38 -11.46
CA MET A 43 -37.43 -18.93 -10.38
C MET A 43 -36.89 -17.54 -10.74
N ARG A 44 -37.56 -16.48 -10.29
CA ARG A 44 -37.10 -15.10 -10.52
C ARG A 44 -35.80 -14.84 -9.76
N THR A 45 -34.70 -14.76 -10.51
CA THR A 45 -33.40 -14.28 -10.02
C THR A 45 -33.37 -12.75 -10.08
N GLU A 46 -33.11 -12.10 -8.95
CA GLU A 46 -32.83 -10.66 -8.90
C GLU A 46 -31.34 -10.45 -8.62
N PRO A 47 -30.63 -9.60 -9.39
CA PRO A 47 -29.23 -9.30 -9.11
C PRO A 47 -29.12 -8.51 -7.79
N TYR A 48 -28.64 -9.17 -6.74
CA TYR A 48 -28.36 -8.54 -5.45
C TYR A 48 -26.87 -8.19 -5.35
N LYS A 49 -26.55 -6.90 -5.23
CA LYS A 49 -25.17 -6.43 -5.07
C LYS A 49 -24.69 -6.72 -3.65
N LEU A 50 -23.84 -7.72 -3.52
CA LEU A 50 -23.24 -8.07 -2.24
C LEU A 50 -22.08 -7.13 -1.90
N THR A 51 -21.96 -6.79 -0.63
CA THR A 51 -20.85 -5.98 -0.12
C THR A 51 -19.64 -6.88 0.05
N ARG A 52 -18.55 -6.58 -0.67
CA ARG A 52 -17.25 -7.23 -0.50
C ARG A 52 -16.82 -7.07 0.96
N ARG A 53 -16.56 -8.17 1.65
CA ARG A 53 -15.92 -8.17 2.97
C ARG A 53 -14.49 -8.65 2.79
N CYS A 54 -13.55 -7.78 3.12
CA CYS A 54 -12.14 -8.10 3.12
C CYS A 54 -11.61 -7.90 4.54
N GLU A 55 -11.00 -8.95 5.10
CA GLU A 55 -10.33 -8.90 6.39
C GLU A 55 -8.83 -8.98 6.15
N VAL A 56 -8.07 -8.02 6.70
CA VAL A 56 -6.61 -8.08 6.67
C VAL A 56 -6.15 -8.89 7.86
N THR A 57 -5.54 -10.04 7.60
CA THR A 57 -5.18 -11.02 8.63
C THR A 57 -3.77 -10.80 9.16
N ALA A 58 -2.83 -10.40 8.30
CA ALA A 58 -1.45 -10.16 8.68
C ALA A 58 -0.73 -9.22 7.73
N ILE A 59 0.28 -8.53 8.29
CA ILE A 59 1.37 -7.92 7.52
C ILE A 59 2.65 -8.64 7.94
N LEU A 60 3.31 -9.27 6.97
CA LEU A 60 4.56 -9.99 7.17
C LEU A 60 5.71 -9.13 6.63
N ILE A 61 6.82 -9.10 7.36
CA ILE A 61 8.04 -8.40 6.95
C ILE A 61 9.22 -9.32 7.17
N LEU A 62 10.14 -9.36 6.21
CA LEU A 62 11.36 -10.14 6.31
C LEU A 62 12.22 -9.66 7.50
N TYR A 63 12.64 -10.61 8.34
CA TYR A 63 13.47 -10.32 9.51
C TYR A 63 14.89 -9.86 9.13
N GLY A 64 15.49 -9.03 9.99
CA GLY A 64 16.89 -8.60 9.85
C GLY A 64 17.12 -7.36 8.97
N LEU A 65 16.06 -6.74 8.45
CA LEU A 65 16.19 -5.53 7.64
C LEU A 65 16.47 -4.28 8.50
N PRO A 66 17.24 -3.29 7.99
CA PRO A 66 17.45 -2.03 8.68
C PRO A 66 16.13 -1.34 9.05
N ARG A 67 16.08 -0.61 10.17
CA ARG A 67 14.87 0.08 10.65
C ARG A 67 14.19 0.93 9.58
N LEU A 68 14.97 1.65 8.78
CA LEU A 68 14.46 2.52 7.72
C LEU A 68 13.83 1.73 6.57
N LEU A 69 14.44 0.62 6.15
CA LEU A 69 13.88 -0.24 5.12
C LEU A 69 12.63 -0.98 5.62
N THR A 70 12.68 -1.50 6.85
CA THR A 70 11.53 -2.13 7.52
C THR A 70 10.35 -1.16 7.58
N GLY A 71 10.60 0.10 7.97
CA GLY A 71 9.54 1.10 8.07
C GLY A 71 8.97 1.53 6.72
N SER A 72 9.78 1.59 5.66
CA SER A 72 9.28 1.88 4.31
C SER A 72 8.45 0.71 3.76
N ILE A 73 8.88 -0.53 3.98
CA ILE A 73 8.11 -1.74 3.63
C ILE A 73 6.80 -1.77 4.42
N LEU A 74 6.84 -1.53 5.73
CA LEU A 74 5.63 -1.50 6.54
C LEU A 74 4.64 -0.44 6.04
N ALA A 75 5.11 0.77 5.70
CA ALA A 75 4.26 1.81 5.14
C ALA A 75 3.62 1.36 3.81
N HIS A 76 4.38 0.68 2.95
CA HIS A 76 3.87 0.09 1.72
C HIS A 76 2.75 -0.94 2.00
N GLU A 77 3.01 -1.93 2.85
CA GLU A 77 2.03 -2.98 3.18
C GLU A 77 0.80 -2.43 3.92
N MET A 78 0.97 -1.42 4.78
CA MET A 78 -0.15 -0.76 5.45
C MET A 78 -1.07 -0.04 4.46
N MET A 79 -0.55 0.42 3.32
CA MET A 79 -1.38 0.99 2.27
C MET A 79 -2.25 -0.08 1.60
N HIS A 80 -1.68 -1.25 1.28
CA HIS A 80 -2.44 -2.40 0.79
C HIS A 80 -3.55 -2.80 1.77
N ALA A 81 -3.22 -2.89 3.05
CA ALA A 81 -4.17 -3.20 4.11
C ALA A 81 -5.29 -2.16 4.20
N TRP A 82 -4.94 -0.87 4.17
CA TRP A 82 -5.90 0.22 4.24
C TRP A 82 -6.87 0.22 3.06
N LEU A 83 -6.38 0.03 1.82
CA LEU A 83 -7.23 -0.07 0.63
C LEU A 83 -8.24 -1.22 0.75
N ARG A 84 -7.79 -2.38 1.23
CA ARG A 84 -8.65 -3.56 1.46
C ARG A 84 -9.73 -3.27 2.51
N LEU A 85 -9.35 -2.71 3.66
CA LEU A 85 -10.28 -2.37 4.75
C LEU A 85 -11.29 -1.29 4.35
N GLN A 86 -10.91 -0.35 3.47
CA GLN A 86 -11.81 0.68 2.94
C GLN A 86 -12.73 0.18 1.80
N GLY A 87 -12.59 -1.09 1.40
CA GLY A 87 -13.43 -1.69 0.37
C GLY A 87 -13.15 -1.16 -1.03
N TYR A 88 -11.89 -0.82 -1.33
CA TYR A 88 -11.50 -0.56 -2.72
C TYR A 88 -11.77 -1.81 -3.57
N ARG A 89 -12.20 -1.59 -4.81
CA ARG A 89 -12.35 -2.66 -5.81
C ARG A 89 -10.98 -3.20 -6.20
N THR A 90 -10.94 -4.33 -6.91
CA THR A 90 -9.71 -4.83 -7.51
C THR A 90 -9.13 -3.76 -8.44
N LEU A 91 -7.95 -3.24 -8.08
CA LEU A 91 -7.22 -2.24 -8.85
C LEU A 91 -6.24 -2.94 -9.80
N SER A 92 -5.79 -2.24 -10.83
CA SER A 92 -4.63 -2.73 -11.59
C SER A 92 -3.40 -2.71 -10.69
N GLN A 93 -2.46 -3.63 -10.92
CA GLN A 93 -1.22 -3.69 -10.14
C GLN A 93 -0.47 -2.35 -10.17
N GLU A 94 -0.41 -1.69 -11.32
CA GLU A 94 0.25 -0.38 -11.44
C GLU A 94 -0.36 0.69 -10.51
N VAL A 95 -1.67 0.70 -10.33
CA VAL A 95 -2.34 1.68 -9.45
C VAL A 95 -2.19 1.31 -7.98
N GLU A 96 -2.40 0.02 -7.66
CA GLU A 96 -2.27 -0.48 -6.27
C GLU A 96 -0.83 -0.36 -5.78
N GLU A 97 0.13 -0.92 -6.51
CA GLU A 97 1.56 -0.84 -6.15
C GLU A 97 2.07 0.58 -6.19
N GLY A 98 1.60 1.38 -7.15
CA GLY A 98 2.00 2.78 -7.29
C GLY A 98 1.65 3.61 -6.06
N ILE A 99 0.41 3.54 -5.57
CA ILE A 99 0.01 4.32 -4.39
C ILE A 99 0.64 3.77 -3.10
N CYS A 100 0.92 2.47 -3.03
CA CYS A 100 1.66 1.86 -1.92
C CYS A 100 3.13 2.35 -1.89
N GLN A 101 3.79 2.46 -3.04
CA GLN A 101 5.12 3.07 -3.16
C GLN A 101 5.11 4.56 -2.78
N VAL A 102 4.05 5.30 -3.12
CA VAL A 102 3.90 6.70 -2.68
C VAL A 102 3.87 6.79 -1.16
N LEU A 103 3.15 5.90 -0.45
CA LEU A 103 3.10 5.94 1.01
C LEU A 103 4.47 5.60 1.64
N ALA A 104 5.19 4.63 1.07
CA ALA A 104 6.56 4.32 1.47
C ALA A 104 7.51 5.52 1.28
N HIS A 105 7.41 6.20 0.15
CA HIS A 105 8.19 7.41 -0.16
C HIS A 105 7.87 8.56 0.81
N MET A 106 6.59 8.82 1.06
CA MET A 106 6.15 9.83 2.03
C MET A 106 6.68 9.53 3.45
N TRP A 107 6.67 8.27 3.86
CA TRP A 107 7.24 7.85 5.13
C TRP A 107 8.74 8.13 5.20
N LEU A 108 9.52 7.77 4.16
CA LEU A 108 10.96 8.05 4.10
C LEU A 108 11.26 9.56 4.13
N ARG A 109 10.49 10.37 3.40
CA ARG A 109 10.59 11.84 3.47
C ARG A 109 10.36 12.38 4.87
N SER A 110 9.38 11.83 5.60
CA SER A 110 9.13 12.21 7.00
C SER A 110 10.32 11.86 7.90
N GLN A 111 10.96 10.70 7.70
CA GLN A 111 12.15 10.33 8.47
C GLN A 111 13.32 11.27 8.19
N ILE A 112 13.57 11.62 6.93
CA ILE A 112 14.62 12.58 6.55
C ILE A 112 14.39 13.95 7.19
N ALA A 113 13.15 14.44 7.19
CA ALA A 113 12.79 15.70 7.84
C ALA A 113 13.00 15.64 9.36
N LEU A 114 12.56 14.57 10.01
CA LEU A 114 12.73 14.34 11.45
C LEU A 114 14.19 14.19 11.90
N ILE A 115 15.04 13.61 11.05
CA ILE A 115 16.48 13.51 11.32
C ILE A 115 17.12 14.90 11.16
N SER A 116 16.73 15.64 10.12
CA SER A 116 17.29 16.97 9.85
C SER A 116 16.91 18.01 10.91
N SER A 117 15.70 17.95 11.49
CA SER A 117 15.28 18.83 12.59
C SER A 117 15.86 18.45 13.96
N GLY A 118 16.23 17.18 14.15
CA GLY A 118 16.96 16.73 15.33
C GLY A 118 18.40 17.25 15.40
N THR A 119 18.99 17.61 14.25
CA THR A 119 20.35 18.15 14.17
C THR A 119 20.43 19.65 14.52
N THR A 120 19.31 20.38 14.47
CA THR A 120 19.28 21.84 14.72
C THR A 120 18.82 22.23 16.13
N SER A 121 18.51 21.26 17.01
CA SER A 121 17.99 21.51 18.37
C SER A 121 19.06 21.41 19.47
N SER A 122 20.29 21.85 19.20
CA SER A 122 21.38 21.89 20.19
C SER A 122 21.41 23.15 21.08
N THR A 123 20.33 23.92 21.20
CA THR A 123 20.23 25.01 22.19
C THR A 123 18.83 25.10 22.80
N SER A 124 18.56 24.27 23.81
CA SER A 124 17.91 24.63 25.09
C SER A 124 17.52 23.36 25.86
N SER A 125 17.79 23.37 27.15
CA SER A 125 17.68 22.27 28.09
C SER A 125 16.25 22.07 28.62
N SER A 126 16.00 20.83 29.08
CA SER A 126 14.90 20.33 29.94
C SER A 126 13.56 19.96 29.28
N ALA A 127 13.34 18.65 29.07
CA ALA A 127 12.31 17.84 29.74
C ALA A 127 12.09 16.50 29.01
N THR A 128 12.36 15.43 29.76
CA THR A 128 11.87 14.04 29.67
C THR A 128 10.83 13.71 28.59
N SER A 129 11.22 12.89 27.62
CA SER A 129 10.49 11.65 27.31
C SER A 129 11.43 10.64 26.66
N SER A 130 11.51 9.46 27.25
CA SER A 130 12.15 8.29 26.70
C SER A 130 11.53 7.95 25.34
N ARG A 131 12.22 8.26 24.25
CA ARG A 131 12.04 7.53 22.99
C ARG A 131 13.30 6.72 22.80
N GLN A 132 13.21 5.42 23.08
CA GLN A 132 14.14 4.40 22.60
C GLN A 132 14.09 4.38 21.06
N GLY A 133 14.69 5.40 20.46
CA GLY A 133 15.06 5.44 19.06
C GLY A 133 16.49 5.94 19.06
N GLY A 134 17.43 5.07 18.71
CA GLY A 134 18.87 5.38 18.76
C GLY A 134 19.19 6.74 18.14
N LYS A 135 20.26 7.38 18.64
CA LYS A 135 20.76 8.67 18.15
C LYS A 135 20.70 8.70 16.62
N ARG A 136 19.77 9.50 16.08
CA ARG A 136 19.55 9.63 14.64
C ARG A 136 20.80 10.21 14.03
N SER A 137 21.52 9.38 13.30
CA SER A 137 22.86 9.68 12.82
C SER A 137 22.83 10.32 11.43
N PRO A 138 23.88 11.04 11.02
CA PRO A 138 24.07 11.44 9.62
C PRO A 138 24.01 10.26 8.65
N PHE A 139 24.44 9.07 9.11
CA PHE A 139 24.32 7.82 8.36
C PHE A 139 22.85 7.44 8.11
N ASP A 140 21.97 7.54 9.11
CA ASP A 140 20.53 7.25 8.94
C ASP A 140 19.89 8.17 7.90
N LYS A 141 20.29 9.44 7.86
CA LYS A 141 19.82 10.38 6.83
C LYS A 141 20.22 9.91 5.43
N LYS A 142 21.51 9.59 5.24
CA LYS A 142 22.03 9.10 3.96
C LYS A 142 21.37 7.78 3.56
N LEU A 143 21.12 6.88 4.52
CA LEU A 143 20.43 5.61 4.30
C LEU A 143 18.96 5.82 3.89
N ALA A 144 18.25 6.74 4.53
CA ALA A 144 16.88 7.09 4.16
C ALA A 144 16.81 7.74 2.76
N GLU A 145 17.77 8.62 2.44
CA GLU A 145 17.91 9.22 1.10
C GLU A 145 18.20 8.16 0.04
N PHE A 146 19.04 7.16 0.35
CA PHE A 146 19.30 6.03 -0.53
C PHE A 146 18.03 5.23 -0.84
N PHE A 147 17.28 4.79 0.18
CA PHE A 147 16.03 4.04 -0.06
C PHE A 147 14.97 4.87 -0.80
N LYS A 148 14.89 6.18 -0.49
CA LYS A 148 13.99 7.09 -1.20
C LYS A 148 14.37 7.16 -2.68
N HIS A 149 15.67 7.29 -2.97
CA HIS A 149 16.16 7.31 -4.34
C HIS A 149 15.88 6.00 -5.08
N GLN A 150 16.00 4.84 -4.42
CA GLN A 150 15.67 3.56 -5.03
C GLN A 150 14.22 3.51 -5.54
N ILE A 151 13.25 4.04 -4.77
CA ILE A 151 11.84 4.14 -5.22
C ILE A 151 11.72 5.11 -6.41
N GLU A 152 12.39 6.26 -6.36
CA GLU A 152 12.34 7.29 -7.40
C GLU A 152 12.95 6.81 -8.74
N SER A 153 14.01 6.01 -8.67
CA SER A 153 14.76 5.50 -9.82
C SER A 153 14.30 4.12 -10.31
N ASP A 154 13.25 3.54 -9.70
CA ASP A 154 12.76 2.21 -10.07
C ASP A 154 12.27 2.22 -11.54
N MET A 155 12.85 1.37 -12.37
CA MET A 155 12.54 1.25 -13.80
C MET A 155 11.46 0.20 -14.10
N SER A 156 10.96 -0.50 -13.07
CA SER A 156 9.94 -1.51 -13.25
C SER A 156 8.63 -0.89 -13.78
N PRO A 157 7.93 -1.58 -14.70
CA PRO A 157 6.68 -1.06 -15.25
C PRO A 157 5.59 -0.91 -14.20
N VAL A 158 5.53 -1.79 -13.20
CA VAL A 158 4.46 -1.78 -12.18
C VAL A 158 4.81 -0.85 -11.03
N TYR A 159 5.92 -1.07 -10.34
CA TYR A 159 6.27 -0.28 -9.15
C TYR A 159 6.84 1.09 -9.54
N GLY A 160 7.72 1.15 -10.53
CA GLY A 160 8.36 2.38 -10.98
C GLY A 160 7.41 3.35 -11.68
N ASN A 161 6.71 2.90 -12.74
CA ASN A 161 5.75 3.79 -13.43
C ASN A 161 4.54 4.10 -12.53
N GLY A 162 4.04 3.11 -11.79
CA GLY A 162 2.95 3.29 -10.83
C GLY A 162 3.30 4.34 -9.78
N PHE A 163 4.51 4.29 -9.21
CA PHE A 163 4.99 5.32 -8.28
C PHE A 163 5.03 6.70 -8.95
N ARG A 164 5.60 6.82 -10.16
CA ARG A 164 5.70 8.10 -10.86
C ARG A 164 4.32 8.71 -11.09
N ALA A 165 3.37 7.95 -11.63
CA ALA A 165 2.00 8.39 -11.86
C ALA A 165 1.29 8.75 -10.55
N GLY A 166 1.37 7.90 -9.54
CA GLY A 166 0.76 8.12 -8.23
C GLY A 166 1.35 9.33 -7.51
N ASN A 167 2.67 9.49 -7.51
CA ASN A 167 3.35 10.61 -6.86
C ASN A 167 3.02 11.93 -7.57
N GLN A 168 2.95 11.94 -8.90
CA GLN A 168 2.50 13.10 -9.67
C GLN A 168 1.06 13.50 -9.29
N ALA A 169 0.15 12.52 -9.20
CA ALA A 169 -1.22 12.74 -8.76
C ALA A 169 -1.29 13.28 -7.33
N VAL A 170 -0.55 12.70 -6.39
CA VAL A 170 -0.53 13.14 -4.98
C VAL A 170 0.08 14.52 -4.82
N ILE A 171 1.11 14.88 -5.59
CA ILE A 171 1.68 16.24 -5.60
C ILE A 171 0.65 17.26 -6.11
N LYS A 172 -0.10 16.92 -7.16
CA LYS A 172 -1.07 17.83 -7.80
C LYS A 172 -2.36 17.99 -7.01
N TYR A 173 -2.89 16.90 -6.44
CA TYR A 173 -4.23 16.87 -5.84
C TYR A 173 -4.25 16.60 -4.33
N GLY A 174 -3.14 16.12 -3.76
CA GLY A 174 -3.07 15.63 -2.38
C GLY A 174 -3.58 14.21 -2.23
N LEU A 175 -3.01 13.47 -1.27
CA LEU A 175 -3.31 12.05 -1.04
C LEU A 175 -4.81 11.76 -0.89
N PRO A 176 -5.61 12.50 -0.08
CA PRO A 176 -7.03 12.18 0.09
C PRO A 176 -7.83 12.27 -1.22
N ARG A 177 -7.59 13.28 -2.06
CA ARG A 177 -8.30 13.44 -3.33
C ARG A 177 -7.88 12.41 -4.36
N THR A 178 -6.59 12.07 -4.40
CA THR A 178 -6.08 10.98 -5.25
C THR A 178 -6.74 9.64 -4.88
N LEU A 179 -6.85 9.33 -3.59
CA LEU A 179 -7.48 8.11 -3.10
C LEU A 179 -8.98 8.06 -3.39
N GLU A 180 -9.69 9.17 -3.24
CA GLU A 180 -11.12 9.23 -3.60
C GLU A 180 -11.31 9.02 -5.11
N HIS A 181 -10.46 9.63 -5.95
CA HIS A 181 -10.51 9.39 -7.38
C HIS A 181 -10.27 7.92 -7.73
N ILE A 182 -9.22 7.29 -7.18
CA ILE A 182 -8.93 5.86 -7.37
C ILE A 182 -10.12 5.00 -6.94
N ARG A 183 -10.82 5.37 -5.85
CA ARG A 183 -12.00 4.64 -5.38
C ARG A 183 -13.11 4.63 -6.43
N LEU A 184 -13.33 5.76 -7.10
CA LEU A 184 -14.38 5.94 -8.09
C LEU A 184 -14.00 5.34 -9.46
N THR A 185 -12.78 5.61 -9.93
CA THR A 185 -12.35 5.35 -11.31
C THR A 185 -11.38 4.18 -11.45
N GLY A 186 -10.77 3.72 -10.36
CA GLY A 186 -9.76 2.65 -10.35
C GLY A 186 -8.43 3.04 -11.00
N THR A 187 -8.23 4.31 -11.34
CA THR A 187 -7.03 4.84 -12.00
C THR A 187 -6.49 6.04 -11.24
N PHE A 188 -5.26 6.47 -11.55
CA PHE A 188 -4.77 7.76 -11.06
C PHE A 188 -5.47 8.94 -11.77
N PRO A 189 -5.68 10.08 -11.08
CA PRO A 189 -6.13 11.31 -11.72
C PRO A 189 -4.96 11.96 -12.48
N PHE A 190 -5.16 12.23 -13.77
CA PHE A 190 -4.22 12.94 -14.64
C PHE A 190 -4.60 14.42 -14.79
#